data_AF-A0AAV8B9V7-F1
#
_entry.id   AF-A0AAV8B9V7-F1
#
_cell.length_a   1.000
_cell.length_b   1.000
_cell.length_c   1.000
_cell.angle_alpha   90.00
_cell.angle_beta   90.00
_cell.angle_gamma   90.00
#
_symmetry.space_group_name_H-M   'P 1'
#
loop_
_entity.id
_entity.type
_entity.pdbx_description
1 polymer ?
#
loop_
_entity_poly.entity_id
_entity_poly.type
_entity_poly.pdbx_seq_one_letter_code
_entity_poly.pdbx_strand_id
1 'polypeptide(L)'
;MQNRNPFCWVKKQMARSIYVSVSIMIYVLSQLISPWRLKFRKLLPDTVFEAIVRIPYDMQLKQVLSNGKKGGLNVGAVLILPEGFELAPTDRISPELKEKIGNLSFQSYHPNKKNIIVIGPVPGGNRGRGQIYPDGSKSNNTVYNATSAVDASEGRQSVDIIPPGPELLVSEGESIKLDQPLTSNPNVGGFGQGDAEIVLQDPLRIQGLLFFFTSVIFAQVFLVLKKKQFEKVQLYEMNF
;
A
#
# COMPACT_ATOMS: atom_id res chain seq x y z
N MET A 1 25.27 24.85 -9.05
CA MET A 1 24.35 24.88 -7.89
C MET A 1 23.37 23.73 -8.02
N GLN A 2 23.26 22.83 -7.04
CA GLN A 2 22.22 21.77 -7.04
C GLN A 2 21.04 22.24 -6.16
N ASN A 3 19.92 22.61 -6.79
CA ASN A 3 18.74 23.05 -6.04
C ASN A 3 17.88 21.85 -5.60
N ARG A 4 18.23 21.24 -4.45
CA ARG A 4 17.45 20.15 -3.86
C ARG A 4 16.22 20.72 -3.14
N ASN A 5 15.10 20.84 -3.85
CA ASN A 5 13.83 21.23 -3.24
C ASN A 5 13.42 20.21 -2.16
N PRO A 6 13.25 20.61 -0.88
CA PRO A 6 12.85 19.70 0.18
C PRO A 6 11.36 19.35 0.08
N PHE A 7 11.01 18.06 0.20
CA PHE A 7 9.63 17.59 0.19
C PHE A 7 8.87 18.02 1.46
N CYS A 8 8.26 19.21 1.41
CA CYS A 8 7.41 19.73 2.49
C CYS A 8 6.02 19.08 2.44
N TRP A 9 5.79 18.06 3.27
CA TRP A 9 4.44 17.54 3.51
C TRP A 9 3.65 18.50 4.40
N VAL A 10 2.94 19.45 3.77
CA VAL A 10 1.94 20.28 4.46
C VAL A 10 0.87 19.36 5.05
N LYS A 11 0.83 19.27 6.38
CA LYS A 11 -0.01 18.35 7.16
C LYS A 11 -1.49 18.79 7.16
N LYS A 12 -2.12 18.87 5.99
CA LYS A 12 -3.53 19.25 5.85
C LYS A 12 -4.42 18.19 6.51
N GLN A 13 -5.25 18.64 7.44
CA GLN A 13 -6.01 17.83 8.37
C GLN A 13 -7.17 17.08 7.66
N MET A 14 -6.88 15.92 7.08
CA MET A 14 -7.90 15.07 6.44
C MET A 14 -8.81 14.43 7.49
N ALA A 15 -9.96 15.07 7.73
CA ALA A 15 -11.08 14.45 8.41
C ALA A 15 -11.70 13.35 7.53
N ARG A 16 -12.11 12.24 8.16
CA ARG A 16 -12.81 11.07 7.57
C ARG A 16 -11.97 10.24 6.59
N SER A 17 -11.11 9.38 7.16
CA SER A 17 -10.60 8.19 6.45
C SER A 17 -11.76 7.25 6.13
N ILE A 18 -11.85 6.82 4.87
CA ILE A 18 -12.74 5.73 4.45
C ILE A 18 -12.16 4.41 5.00
N TYR A 19 -13.02 3.54 5.53
CA TYR A 19 -12.64 2.20 5.99
C TYR A 19 -12.92 1.18 4.89
N VAL A 20 -11.99 1.04 3.95
CA VAL A 20 -11.93 -0.18 3.14
C VAL A 20 -11.24 -1.24 4.00
N SER A 21 -11.99 -2.05 4.74
CA SER A 21 -11.43 -3.28 5.31
C SER A 21 -11.28 -4.27 4.17
N VAL A 22 -10.11 -4.24 3.53
CA VAL A 22 -9.66 -5.33 2.66
C VAL A 22 -9.31 -6.51 3.57
N SER A 23 -10.34 -7.22 4.03
CA SER A 23 -10.23 -8.40 4.90
C SER A 23 -9.75 -9.63 4.12
N ILE A 24 -8.61 -9.53 3.43
CA ILE A 24 -8.00 -10.69 2.77
C ILE A 24 -7.60 -11.68 3.86
N MET A 25 -8.20 -12.86 3.78
CA MET A 25 -7.91 -13.98 4.65
C MET A 25 -6.78 -14.81 4.06
N ILE A 26 -5.74 -15.10 4.85
CA ILE A 26 -4.52 -15.73 4.34
C ILE A 26 -4.15 -16.95 5.18
N TYR A 27 -3.71 -18.02 4.49
CA TYR A 27 -3.26 -19.30 5.04
C TYR A 27 -1.77 -19.52 4.72
N VAL A 28 -1.03 -20.30 5.52
CA VAL A 28 0.44 -20.40 5.43
C VAL A 28 0.96 -21.82 5.60
N LEU A 29 1.85 -22.26 4.70
CA LEU A 29 2.70 -23.45 4.85
C LEU A 29 4.20 -23.08 4.97
N SER A 30 4.91 -23.71 5.92
CA SER A 30 6.37 -23.64 6.20
C SER A 30 6.93 -22.37 6.88
N GLN A 31 8.22 -22.40 7.28
CA GLN A 31 8.93 -21.37 8.09
C GLN A 31 10.37 -21.15 7.57
N LEU A 32 10.94 -19.92 7.65
CA LEU A 32 12.37 -19.64 7.98
C LEU A 32 12.77 -18.12 8.11
N ILE A 33 12.74 -17.59 9.36
CA ILE A 33 13.77 -16.74 10.04
C ILE A 33 14.29 -15.39 9.42
N SER A 34 13.82 -14.24 10.00
CA SER A 34 14.54 -12.98 10.40
C SER A 34 15.16 -11.97 9.38
N PRO A 35 15.47 -10.68 9.76
CA PRO A 35 14.93 -9.82 10.86
C PRO A 35 14.75 -8.27 10.59
N TRP A 36 13.96 -7.58 11.46
CA TRP A 36 13.88 -6.11 11.79
C TRP A 36 13.00 -5.14 10.95
N ARG A 37 11.77 -4.73 11.33
CA ARG A 37 11.38 -3.82 12.47
C ARG A 37 10.04 -3.06 12.21
N LEU A 38 9.01 -3.30 13.03
CA LEU A 38 7.75 -2.52 13.22
C LEU A 38 6.78 -2.38 12.00
N LYS A 39 5.49 -2.71 12.07
CA LYS A 39 4.61 -3.16 13.18
C LYS A 39 4.06 -4.56 12.88
N PHE A 40 4.05 -5.45 13.88
CA PHE A 40 3.60 -6.83 13.68
C PHE A 40 2.35 -7.19 14.49
N ARG A 41 1.33 -7.69 13.78
CA ARG A 41 0.47 -8.76 14.31
C ARG A 41 1.31 -10.03 14.23
N LYS A 42 1.73 -10.59 15.37
CA LYS A 42 2.44 -11.87 15.42
C LYS A 42 1.50 -12.98 14.96
N LEU A 43 1.99 -13.90 14.12
CA LEU A 43 1.19 -14.96 13.54
C LEU A 43 1.83 -16.32 13.77
N LEU A 44 1.01 -17.28 14.18
CA LEU A 44 1.37 -18.68 14.28
C LEU A 44 1.21 -19.35 12.90
N PRO A 45 1.82 -20.53 12.67
CA PRO A 45 1.52 -21.37 11.51
C PRO A 45 0.02 -21.71 11.43
N ASP A 46 -0.44 -22.14 10.25
CA ASP A 46 -1.82 -22.55 9.95
C ASP A 46 -2.91 -21.46 10.15
N THR A 47 -2.55 -20.30 10.68
CA THR A 47 -3.51 -19.35 11.27
C THR A 47 -4.05 -18.33 10.27
N VAL A 48 -5.37 -18.27 10.18
CA VAL A 48 -6.16 -17.24 9.49
C VAL A 48 -5.91 -15.84 10.08
N PHE A 49 -5.63 -14.85 9.22
CA PHE A 49 -5.49 -13.45 9.63
C PHE A 49 -6.03 -12.44 8.59
N GLU A 50 -6.20 -11.19 9.02
CA GLU A 50 -6.71 -10.06 8.24
C GLU A 50 -5.54 -9.13 7.80
N ALA A 51 -5.43 -8.85 6.50
CA ALA A 51 -4.39 -7.98 5.91
C ALA A 51 -4.96 -6.65 5.35
N ILE A 52 -5.19 -5.67 6.23
CA ILE A 52 -5.91 -4.42 5.90
C ILE A 52 -5.08 -3.48 5.00
N VAL A 53 -5.39 -3.46 3.71
CA VAL A 53 -4.88 -2.46 2.74
C VAL A 53 -5.69 -1.17 2.86
N ARG A 54 -5.03 -0.02 3.08
CA ARG A 54 -5.67 1.31 3.17
C ARG A 54 -5.30 2.20 1.98
N ILE A 55 -6.27 2.52 1.13
CA ILE A 55 -6.08 3.42 -0.02
C ILE A 55 -6.82 4.75 0.25
N PRO A 56 -6.14 5.81 0.73
CA PRO A 56 -6.78 7.11 0.92
C PRO A 56 -7.04 7.80 -0.42
N TYR A 57 -8.25 8.33 -0.58
CA TYR A 57 -8.67 9.21 -1.68
C TYR A 57 -9.77 10.17 -1.20
N ASP A 58 -10.03 11.23 -1.96
CA ASP A 58 -11.10 12.17 -1.68
C ASP A 58 -12.39 11.75 -2.42
N MET A 59 -13.48 11.58 -1.67
CA MET A 59 -14.80 11.20 -2.20
C MET A 59 -15.52 12.32 -2.95
N GLN A 60 -15.08 13.58 -2.81
CA GLN A 60 -15.65 14.71 -3.55
C GLN A 60 -15.09 14.82 -4.97
N LEU A 61 -13.87 14.30 -5.21
CA LEU A 61 -13.25 14.30 -6.52
C LEU A 61 -13.93 13.31 -7.47
N LYS A 62 -14.06 13.72 -8.74
CA LYS A 62 -14.64 12.93 -9.82
C LYS A 62 -13.65 12.87 -10.98
N GLN A 63 -13.45 11.68 -11.53
CA GLN A 63 -12.57 11.44 -12.68
C GLN A 63 -13.35 11.52 -14.00
N VAL A 64 -12.63 11.75 -15.10
CA VAL A 64 -13.17 11.60 -16.45
C VAL A 64 -13.41 10.11 -16.74
N LEU A 65 -14.65 9.75 -17.06
CA LEU A 65 -15.01 8.40 -17.53
C LEU A 65 -14.69 8.24 -19.03
N SER A 66 -14.79 7.01 -19.54
CA SER A 66 -14.48 6.71 -20.96
C SER A 66 -15.43 7.36 -21.98
N ASN A 67 -16.51 8.00 -21.52
CA ASN A 67 -17.48 8.77 -22.32
C ASN A 67 -17.37 10.29 -22.10
N GLY A 68 -16.26 10.77 -21.51
CA GLY A 68 -16.00 12.18 -21.22
C GLY A 68 -16.74 12.75 -20.00
N LYS A 69 -17.76 12.08 -19.46
CA LYS A 69 -18.51 12.57 -18.29
C LYS A 69 -17.70 12.41 -16.99
N LYS A 70 -17.82 13.37 -16.07
CA LYS A 70 -17.17 13.33 -14.74
C LYS A 70 -17.94 12.39 -13.80
N GLY A 71 -17.30 11.33 -13.30
CA GLY A 71 -17.90 10.26 -12.51
C GLY A 71 -17.03 9.79 -11.34
N GLY A 72 -17.54 8.80 -10.59
CA GLY A 72 -16.86 8.29 -9.39
C GLY A 72 -15.53 7.59 -9.65
N LEU A 73 -14.67 7.54 -8.63
CA LEU A 73 -13.46 6.72 -8.62
C LEU A 73 -13.74 5.38 -7.96
N ASN A 74 -13.14 4.33 -8.52
CA ASN A 74 -13.07 2.99 -7.95
C ASN A 74 -11.62 2.81 -7.47
N VAL A 75 -11.29 2.44 -6.20
CA VAL A 75 -9.89 2.26 -5.63
C VAL A 75 -9.39 0.84 -5.21
N GLY A 76 -8.46 0.21 -5.93
CA GLY A 76 -8.10 -1.23 -5.72
C GLY A 76 -6.61 -1.57 -5.73
N ALA A 77 -6.31 -2.87 -5.60
CA ALA A 77 -5.00 -3.35 -5.14
C ALA A 77 -4.53 -4.65 -5.80
N VAL A 78 -3.21 -4.85 -5.77
CA VAL A 78 -2.54 -6.16 -5.88
C VAL A 78 -1.76 -6.35 -4.60
N LEU A 79 -2.01 -7.44 -3.88
CA LEU A 79 -1.27 -7.82 -2.69
C LEU A 79 -0.30 -8.95 -3.04
N ILE A 80 1.00 -8.69 -2.86
CA ILE A 80 2.07 -9.69 -3.02
C ILE A 80 2.43 -10.19 -1.62
N LEU A 81 2.35 -11.50 -1.43
CA LEU A 81 2.67 -12.17 -0.16
C LEU A 81 3.93 -13.04 -0.34
N PRO A 82 4.64 -13.39 0.75
CA PRO A 82 5.72 -14.38 0.69
C PRO A 82 5.22 -15.74 0.18
N GLU A 83 6.14 -16.59 -0.26
CA GLU A 83 5.78 -17.95 -0.68
C GLU A 83 5.23 -18.78 0.50
N GLY A 84 4.38 -19.76 0.18
CA GLY A 84 3.61 -20.51 1.18
C GLY A 84 2.35 -19.79 1.69
N PHE A 85 2.19 -18.49 1.47
CA PHE A 85 0.96 -17.75 1.77
C PHE A 85 -0.06 -17.86 0.62
N GLU A 86 -1.33 -18.17 0.91
CA GLU A 86 -2.42 -18.22 -0.08
C GLU A 86 -3.73 -17.62 0.45
N LEU A 87 -4.64 -17.20 -0.45
CA LEU A 87 -6.01 -16.83 -0.07
C LEU A 87 -6.68 -18.02 0.62
N ALA A 88 -7.12 -17.83 1.86
CA ALA A 88 -7.54 -18.93 2.71
C ALA A 88 -8.97 -19.45 2.38
N PRO A 89 -9.26 -20.76 2.57
CA PRO A 89 -10.54 -21.38 2.22
C PRO A 89 -11.77 -20.78 2.90
N THR A 90 -12.91 -20.72 2.18
CA THR A 90 -14.13 -20.01 2.61
C THR A 90 -14.81 -20.57 3.85
N ASP A 91 -14.57 -21.85 4.16
CA ASP A 91 -14.96 -22.56 5.37
C ASP A 91 -14.20 -22.11 6.63
N ARG A 92 -13.01 -21.51 6.49
CA ARG A 92 -12.19 -21.00 7.60
C ARG A 92 -12.40 -19.50 7.88
N ILE A 93 -13.30 -18.82 7.15
CA ILE A 93 -13.65 -17.40 7.40
C ILE A 93 -14.63 -17.32 8.57
N SER A 94 -14.26 -16.60 9.64
CA SER A 94 -15.23 -16.26 10.69
C SER A 94 -16.34 -15.36 10.12
N PRO A 95 -17.60 -15.46 10.60
CA PRO A 95 -18.70 -14.67 10.06
C PRO A 95 -18.43 -13.15 10.11
N GLU A 96 -17.76 -12.67 11.17
CA GLU A 96 -17.32 -11.27 11.31
C GLU A 96 -16.33 -10.82 10.22
N LEU A 97 -15.37 -11.67 9.83
CA LEU A 97 -14.45 -11.38 8.72
C LEU A 97 -15.18 -11.44 7.38
N LYS A 98 -16.13 -12.38 7.22
CA LYS A 98 -16.94 -12.52 6.00
C LYS A 98 -17.82 -11.29 5.75
N GLU A 99 -18.38 -10.70 6.80
CA GLU A 99 -19.12 -9.43 6.72
C GLU A 99 -18.21 -8.26 6.30
N LYS A 100 -17.01 -8.14 6.87
CA LYS A 100 -16.01 -7.12 6.49
C LYS A 100 -15.51 -7.26 5.05
N ILE A 101 -15.38 -8.49 4.54
CA ILE A 101 -15.09 -8.78 3.13
C ILE A 101 -16.22 -8.28 2.24
N GLY A 102 -17.47 -8.43 2.65
CA GLY A 102 -18.64 -8.06 1.85
C GLY A 102 -18.58 -8.65 0.44
N ASN A 103 -18.62 -7.79 -0.58
CA ASN A 103 -18.63 -8.16 -2.00
C ASN A 103 -17.25 -7.99 -2.69
N LEU A 104 -16.13 -8.06 -1.95
CA LEU A 104 -14.79 -8.00 -2.55
C LEU A 104 -14.50 -9.24 -3.42
N SER A 105 -14.16 -9.02 -4.69
CA SER A 105 -13.63 -10.06 -5.57
C SER A 105 -12.12 -10.23 -5.35
N PHE A 106 -11.71 -11.45 -5.01
CA PHE A 106 -10.30 -11.86 -4.94
C PHE A 106 -9.97 -12.81 -6.08
N GLN A 107 -8.86 -12.58 -6.78
CA GLN A 107 -8.37 -13.45 -7.85
C GLN A 107 -6.88 -13.73 -7.64
N SER A 108 -6.42 -14.95 -7.88
CA SER A 108 -4.98 -15.23 -7.98
C SER A 108 -4.45 -14.68 -9.30
N TYR A 109 -3.33 -13.95 -9.28
CA TYR A 109 -2.72 -13.35 -10.47
C TYR A 109 -2.36 -14.37 -11.56
N HIS A 110 -2.01 -15.60 -11.14
CA HIS A 110 -1.76 -16.73 -12.02
C HIS A 110 -2.13 -18.03 -11.27
N PRO A 111 -2.62 -19.10 -11.93
CA PRO A 111 -3.00 -20.36 -11.26
C PRO A 111 -1.88 -20.94 -10.37
N ASN A 112 -0.62 -20.81 -10.82
CA ASN A 112 0.56 -21.31 -10.08
C ASN A 112 1.10 -20.32 -9.03
N LYS A 113 0.51 -19.12 -8.85
CA LYS A 113 0.99 -18.07 -7.93
C LYS A 113 -0.14 -17.55 -7.04
N LYS A 114 -0.61 -18.40 -6.12
CA LYS A 114 -1.69 -18.08 -5.16
C LYS A 114 -1.31 -16.99 -4.14
N ASN A 115 -0.02 -16.72 -3.96
CA ASN A 115 0.51 -15.69 -3.06
C ASN A 115 0.40 -14.27 -3.64
N ILE A 116 0.02 -14.11 -4.92
CA ILE A 116 -0.23 -12.81 -5.54
C ILE A 116 -1.74 -12.68 -5.78
N ILE A 117 -2.38 -11.85 -4.96
CA ILE A 117 -3.84 -11.68 -4.93
C ILE A 117 -4.21 -10.33 -5.54
N VAL A 118 -5.02 -10.34 -6.60
CA VAL A 118 -5.59 -9.16 -7.25
C VAL A 118 -6.99 -8.91 -6.68
N ILE A 119 -7.31 -7.64 -6.38
CA ILE A 119 -8.56 -7.24 -5.73
C ILE A 119 -9.30 -6.19 -6.55
N GLY A 120 -10.56 -6.50 -6.91
CA GLY A 120 -11.48 -5.61 -7.63
C GLY A 120 -11.55 -5.86 -9.15
N PRO A 121 -12.00 -4.88 -9.96
CA PRO A 121 -12.43 -3.54 -9.55
C PRO A 121 -13.80 -3.55 -8.86
N VAL A 122 -13.81 -3.27 -7.56
CA VAL A 122 -15.02 -2.88 -6.81
C VAL A 122 -15.37 -1.44 -7.24
N PRO A 123 -16.30 -0.73 -6.56
CA PRO A 123 -16.09 0.68 -6.20
C PRO A 123 -14.81 0.85 -5.34
N GLY A 124 -13.66 0.36 -5.87
CA GLY A 124 -12.56 -0.18 -5.08
C GLY A 124 -11.68 -1.33 -5.71
N GLY A 125 -11.14 -1.40 -6.94
CA GLY A 125 -10.98 -0.47 -8.07
C GLY A 125 -9.55 -0.43 -8.66
N ASN A 126 -8.97 0.76 -8.91
CA ASN A 126 -7.52 1.08 -9.05
C ASN A 126 -7.32 2.57 -8.66
N ARG A 127 -6.17 3.26 -8.65
CA ARG A 127 -6.21 4.71 -8.30
C ARG A 127 -6.72 5.59 -9.46
N GLY A 128 -8.03 5.53 -9.72
CA GLY A 128 -8.66 6.12 -10.92
C GLY A 128 -8.38 5.29 -12.19
N ARG A 129 -8.60 5.88 -13.36
CA ARG A 129 -8.31 5.27 -14.68
C ARG A 129 -6.86 5.50 -15.13
N GLY A 130 -6.27 4.49 -15.76
CA GLY A 130 -4.95 4.58 -16.39
C GLY A 130 -4.89 5.51 -17.62
N GLN A 131 -3.68 5.94 -17.94
CA GLN A 131 -3.37 6.96 -18.97
C GLN A 131 -3.13 6.34 -20.36
N ILE A 132 -2.77 5.06 -20.41
CA ILE A 132 -2.33 4.33 -21.60
C ILE A 132 -3.00 2.95 -21.57
N TYR A 133 -3.41 2.45 -22.74
CA TYR A 133 -4.00 1.11 -22.94
C TYR A 133 -2.93 0.04 -23.28
N PRO A 134 -3.23 -1.27 -23.19
CA PRO A 134 -2.24 -2.33 -23.45
C PRO A 134 -1.66 -2.38 -24.87
N ASP A 135 -2.29 -1.71 -25.83
CA ASP A 135 -1.82 -1.52 -27.21
C ASP A 135 -0.86 -0.32 -27.37
N GLY A 136 -0.60 0.42 -26.29
CA GLY A 136 0.20 1.66 -26.28
C GLY A 136 -0.59 2.93 -26.60
N SER A 137 -1.88 2.85 -26.90
CA SER A 137 -2.71 4.03 -27.21
C SER A 137 -3.02 4.88 -25.95
N LYS A 138 -3.15 6.20 -26.13
CA LYS A 138 -3.49 7.13 -25.05
C LYS A 138 -4.98 7.04 -24.68
N SER A 139 -5.30 7.12 -23.40
CA SER A 139 -6.68 7.23 -22.92
C SER A 139 -7.17 8.68 -22.87
N ASN A 140 -8.47 8.91 -22.71
CA ASN A 140 -9.01 10.26 -22.43
C ASN A 140 -8.79 10.72 -20.97
N ASN A 141 -7.94 10.04 -20.19
CA ASN A 141 -7.51 10.45 -18.85
C ASN A 141 -6.01 10.80 -18.81
N THR A 142 -5.51 11.47 -19.85
CA THR A 142 -4.13 11.97 -19.98
C THR A 142 -4.09 13.31 -20.74
N VAL A 143 -2.91 13.93 -20.82
CA VAL A 143 -2.67 15.18 -21.55
C VAL A 143 -2.38 14.91 -23.04
N TYR A 144 -2.92 15.77 -23.90
CA TYR A 144 -2.66 15.78 -25.34
C TYR A 144 -1.76 16.97 -25.68
N ASN A 145 -0.73 16.73 -26.51
CA ASN A 145 0.28 17.70 -26.90
C ASN A 145 0.20 17.94 -28.42
N ALA A 146 0.70 19.08 -28.87
CA ALA A 146 0.84 19.42 -30.29
C ALA A 146 1.88 18.52 -30.99
N THR A 147 1.46 17.83 -32.06
CA THR A 147 2.35 16.95 -32.85
C THR A 147 3.32 17.72 -33.75
N SER A 148 3.13 19.03 -33.94
CA SER A 148 3.98 19.90 -34.75
C SER A 148 4.02 21.32 -34.19
N ALA A 149 5.13 22.03 -34.39
CA ALA A 149 5.17 23.48 -34.22
C ALA A 149 4.48 24.16 -35.41
N VAL A 150 3.70 25.22 -35.17
CA VAL A 150 3.06 25.99 -36.25
C VAL A 150 4.01 27.05 -36.77
N ASP A 151 5.09 26.60 -37.40
CA ASP A 151 5.91 27.41 -38.30
C ASP A 151 5.34 27.29 -39.73
N ALA A 152 4.78 28.38 -40.25
CA ALA A 152 3.98 28.39 -41.48
C ALA A 152 4.78 28.23 -42.80
N SER A 153 5.95 27.58 -42.76
CA SER A 153 6.89 27.45 -43.88
C SER A 153 6.78 26.12 -44.64
N GLU A 154 6.30 25.03 -44.01
CA GLU A 154 6.08 23.74 -44.69
C GLU A 154 4.60 23.34 -44.64
N GLY A 155 3.96 23.22 -45.81
CA GLY A 155 2.52 22.99 -45.96
C GLY A 155 2.00 21.59 -45.59
N ARG A 156 2.52 20.96 -44.52
CA ARG A 156 1.98 19.70 -43.99
C ARG A 156 0.82 20.00 -43.05
N GLN A 157 -0.37 19.46 -43.36
CA GLN A 157 -1.52 19.53 -42.45
C GLN A 157 -1.42 18.41 -41.39
N SER A 158 -1.14 18.79 -40.14
CA SER A 158 -1.25 17.90 -38.98
C SER A 158 -2.63 18.06 -38.31
N VAL A 159 -3.35 16.95 -38.12
CA VAL A 159 -4.67 16.94 -37.47
C VAL A 159 -4.59 16.17 -36.17
N ASP A 160 -4.52 16.88 -35.04
CA ASP A 160 -4.46 16.30 -33.70
C ASP A 160 -5.87 16.00 -33.17
N ILE A 161 -6.19 14.71 -32.98
CA ILE A 161 -7.52 14.26 -32.53
C ILE A 161 -7.53 14.13 -31.00
N ILE A 162 -8.36 14.95 -30.34
CA ILE A 162 -8.51 14.96 -28.87
C ILE A 162 -9.86 14.32 -28.50
N PRO A 163 -9.89 13.24 -27.69
CA PRO A 163 -11.13 12.59 -27.26
C PRO A 163 -11.86 13.40 -26.16
N PRO A 164 -13.17 13.25 -25.98
CA PRO A 164 -13.93 14.01 -24.98
C PRO A 164 -13.51 13.65 -23.55
N GLY A 165 -13.22 14.67 -22.73
CA GLY A 165 -12.80 14.47 -21.34
C GLY A 165 -11.90 15.57 -20.77
N PRO A 166 -10.66 15.73 -21.27
CA PRO A 166 -9.76 16.79 -20.86
C PRO A 166 -10.25 18.16 -21.37
N GLU A 167 -9.93 19.23 -20.67
CA GLU A 167 -10.36 20.60 -21.00
C GLU A 167 -9.28 21.28 -21.85
N LEU A 168 -9.66 21.97 -22.93
CA LEU A 168 -8.71 22.64 -23.83
C LEU A 168 -8.10 23.88 -23.17
N LEU A 169 -6.82 24.13 -23.44
CA LEU A 169 -6.08 25.31 -22.95
C LEU A 169 -5.82 26.36 -24.03
N VAL A 170 -5.69 25.93 -25.29
CA VAL A 170 -5.40 26.78 -26.44
C VAL A 170 -6.67 27.37 -27.06
N SER A 171 -6.53 28.54 -27.68
CA SER A 171 -7.61 29.22 -28.41
C SER A 171 -7.37 29.27 -29.93
N GLU A 172 -8.43 29.50 -30.70
CA GLU A 172 -8.33 29.64 -32.17
C GLU A 172 -7.36 30.77 -32.56
N GLY A 173 -6.38 30.46 -33.42
CA GLY A 173 -5.36 31.41 -33.88
C GLY A 173 -4.10 31.51 -33.00
N GLU A 174 -3.96 30.72 -31.93
CA GLU A 174 -2.76 30.71 -31.09
C GLU A 174 -1.57 29.98 -31.76
N SER A 175 -0.37 30.56 -31.69
CA SER A 175 0.86 29.95 -32.22
C SER A 175 1.44 28.89 -31.27
N ILE A 176 1.13 27.62 -31.52
CA ILE A 176 1.59 26.48 -30.71
C ILE A 176 3.01 26.00 -31.10
N LYS A 177 3.77 25.61 -30.09
CA LYS A 177 5.09 24.96 -30.23
C LYS A 177 4.94 23.44 -30.25
N LEU A 178 5.92 22.75 -30.83
CA LEU A 178 6.03 21.28 -30.74
C LEU A 178 6.01 20.84 -29.26
N ASP A 179 5.30 19.75 -28.97
CA ASP A 179 5.09 19.20 -27.62
C ASP A 179 4.36 20.12 -26.62
N GLN A 180 3.84 21.29 -27.04
CA GLN A 180 3.02 22.15 -26.17
C GLN A 180 1.72 21.41 -25.78
N PRO A 181 1.34 21.36 -24.49
CA PRO A 181 0.10 20.73 -24.06
C PRO A 181 -1.11 21.54 -24.56
N LEU A 182 -1.96 20.89 -25.35
CA LEU A 182 -3.21 21.45 -25.88
C LEU A 182 -4.34 21.38 -24.83
N THR A 183 -4.20 20.49 -23.84
CA THR A 183 -5.22 20.23 -22.81
C THR A 183 -4.68 20.34 -21.39
N SER A 184 -5.61 20.58 -20.45
CA SER A 184 -5.37 20.35 -19.03
C SER A 184 -5.16 18.86 -18.73
N ASN A 185 -4.69 18.55 -17.52
CA ASN A 185 -4.57 17.17 -17.05
C ASN A 185 -5.84 16.75 -16.30
N PRO A 186 -6.66 15.82 -16.85
CA PRO A 186 -7.90 15.37 -16.20
C PRO A 186 -7.66 14.38 -15.04
N ASN A 187 -6.43 13.90 -14.86
CA ASN A 187 -6.15 12.78 -13.99
C ASN A 187 -6.08 13.17 -12.50
N VAL A 188 -7.19 12.95 -11.78
CA VAL A 188 -7.30 13.01 -10.31
C VAL A 188 -6.91 11.69 -9.62
N GLY A 189 -6.29 10.76 -10.35
CA GLY A 189 -5.90 9.42 -9.90
C GLY A 189 -4.41 9.28 -9.55
N GLY A 190 -3.84 8.09 -9.80
CA GLY A 190 -2.42 7.77 -9.61
C GLY A 190 -2.16 6.27 -9.44
N PHE A 191 -1.04 5.93 -8.81
CA PHE A 191 -0.77 4.61 -8.26
C PHE A 191 0.00 4.78 -6.93
N GLY A 192 0.09 3.73 -6.11
CA GLY A 192 0.81 3.78 -4.84
C GLY A 192 1.33 2.40 -4.48
N GLN A 193 2.60 2.33 -4.12
CA GLN A 193 3.25 1.16 -3.55
C GLN A 193 3.45 1.40 -2.05
N GLY A 194 3.57 0.33 -1.28
CA GLY A 194 3.79 0.41 0.16
C GLY A 194 4.07 -0.97 0.73
N ASP A 195 5.26 -1.13 1.29
CA ASP A 195 5.74 -2.42 1.79
C ASP A 195 5.33 -2.63 3.25
N ALA A 196 5.15 -3.90 3.63
CA ALA A 196 4.88 -4.31 5.00
C ALA A 196 5.57 -5.65 5.29
N GLU A 197 6.31 -5.71 6.39
CA GLU A 197 6.93 -6.95 6.84
C GLU A 197 5.91 -7.87 7.53
N ILE A 198 6.12 -9.18 7.40
CA ILE A 198 5.38 -10.20 8.15
C ILE A 198 6.35 -11.15 8.84
N VAL A 199 6.15 -11.38 10.14
CA VAL A 199 6.99 -12.27 10.95
C VAL A 199 6.14 -13.43 11.46
N LEU A 200 6.35 -14.59 10.85
CA LEU A 200 5.89 -15.87 11.37
C LEU A 200 6.61 -16.15 12.69
N GLN A 201 5.84 -16.58 13.69
CA GLN A 201 6.32 -16.88 15.03
C GLN A 201 6.12 -18.36 15.33
N ASP A 202 7.23 -18.99 15.69
CA ASP A 202 7.27 -20.32 16.28
C ASP A 202 7.00 -20.20 17.79
N PRO A 203 5.92 -20.81 18.32
CA PRO A 203 5.56 -20.68 19.73
C PRO A 203 6.61 -21.27 20.69
N LEU A 204 7.40 -22.27 20.25
CA LEU A 204 8.47 -22.85 21.07
C LEU A 204 9.55 -21.82 21.41
N ARG A 205 9.85 -20.91 20.48
CA ARG A 205 10.83 -19.82 20.69
C ARG A 205 10.32 -18.78 21.69
N ILE A 206 9.00 -18.54 21.71
CA ILE A 206 8.38 -17.64 22.69
C ILE A 206 8.42 -18.28 24.09
N GLN A 207 8.14 -19.58 24.19
CA GLN A 207 8.26 -20.33 25.45
C GLN A 207 9.71 -20.33 25.99
N GLY A 208 10.69 -20.62 25.12
CA GLY A 208 12.11 -20.56 25.48
C GLY A 208 12.57 -19.16 25.92
N LEU A 209 12.11 -18.10 25.25
CA LEU A 209 12.40 -16.71 25.63
C LEU A 209 11.79 -16.33 26.99
N LEU A 210 10.56 -16.79 27.29
CA LEU A 210 9.92 -16.57 28.59
C LEU A 210 10.69 -17.29 29.71
N PHE A 211 11.08 -18.55 29.50
CA PHE A 211 11.91 -19.29 30.45
C PHE A 211 13.27 -18.60 30.69
N PHE A 212 13.91 -18.12 29.63
CA PHE A 212 15.15 -17.34 29.73
C PHE A 212 14.96 -16.07 30.57
N PHE A 213 13.94 -15.26 30.31
CA PHE A 213 13.65 -14.07 31.12
C PHE A 213 13.37 -14.41 32.59
N THR A 214 12.61 -15.48 32.88
CA THR A 214 12.40 -15.97 34.24
C THR A 214 13.74 -16.34 34.92
N SER A 215 14.63 -17.06 34.23
CA SER A 215 15.94 -17.44 34.77
C SER A 215 16.85 -16.23 35.06
N VAL A 216 16.82 -15.20 34.19
CA VAL A 216 17.57 -13.95 34.38
C VAL A 216 17.04 -13.17 35.58
N ILE A 217 15.72 -13.09 35.76
CA ILE A 217 15.11 -12.43 36.94
C ILE A 217 15.51 -13.16 38.24
N PHE A 218 15.45 -14.49 38.27
CA PHE A 218 15.93 -15.26 39.42
C PHE A 218 17.41 -15.01 39.71
N ALA A 219 18.28 -15.04 38.69
CA ALA A 219 19.70 -14.76 38.86
C ALA A 219 19.97 -13.34 39.40
N GLN A 220 19.26 -12.32 38.90
CA GLN A 220 19.34 -10.94 39.41
C GLN A 220 18.91 -10.85 40.88
N VAL A 221 17.79 -11.49 41.26
CA VAL A 221 17.32 -11.53 42.65
C VAL A 221 18.35 -12.22 43.56
N PHE A 222 18.89 -13.38 43.18
CA PHE A 222 19.90 -14.07 43.98
C PHE A 222 21.21 -13.27 44.12
N LEU A 223 21.66 -12.58 43.07
CA LEU A 223 22.85 -11.71 43.15
C LEU A 223 22.62 -10.51 44.09
N VAL A 224 21.45 -9.86 44.04
CA VAL A 224 21.10 -8.76 44.95
C VAL A 224 20.97 -9.24 46.39
N LEU A 225 20.31 -10.39 46.63
CA LEU A 225 20.22 -10.99 47.96
C LEU A 225 21.60 -11.39 48.50
N LYS A 226 22.47 -11.97 47.67
CA LYS A 226 23.83 -12.36 48.08
C LYS A 226 24.70 -11.14 48.39
N LYS A 227 24.59 -10.06 47.61
CA LYS A 227 25.22 -8.77 47.93
C LYS A 227 24.73 -8.24 49.28
N LYS A 228 23.42 -8.22 49.52
CA LYS A 228 22.82 -7.78 50.79
C LYS A 228 23.17 -8.69 51.98
N GLN A 229 23.48 -9.96 51.76
CA GLN A 229 24.05 -10.84 52.79
C GLN A 229 25.50 -10.42 53.11
N PHE A 230 26.34 -10.20 52.09
CA PHE A 230 27.75 -9.86 52.27
C PHE A 230 27.94 -8.50 52.94
N GLU A 231 27.18 -7.48 52.54
CA GLU A 231 27.16 -6.15 53.18
C GLU A 231 26.91 -6.24 54.70
N LYS A 232 26.09 -7.19 55.17
CA LYS A 232 25.85 -7.41 56.61
C LYS A 232 27.06 -8.02 57.32
N VAL A 233 27.80 -8.92 56.67
CA VAL A 233 28.99 -9.56 57.28
C VAL A 233 30.10 -8.52 57.46
N GLN A 234 30.36 -7.71 56.44
CA GLN A 234 31.35 -6.63 56.49
C GLN A 234 31.06 -5.62 57.63
N LEU A 235 29.78 -5.32 57.88
CA LEU A 235 29.38 -4.46 59.00
C LEU A 235 29.68 -5.06 60.39
N TYR A 236 29.78 -6.39 60.54
CA TYR A 236 30.24 -6.99 61.80
C TYR A 236 31.77 -7.01 61.90
N GLU A 237 32.47 -7.26 60.79
CA GLU A 237 33.95 -7.29 60.74
C GLU A 237 34.58 -5.91 61.00
N MET A 238 33.89 -4.81 60.67
CA MET A 238 34.35 -3.44 60.92
C MET A 238 34.13 -2.91 62.35
N ASN A 239 33.64 -3.72 63.28
CA ASN A 239 33.33 -3.34 64.67
C ASN A 239 34.24 -4.03 65.72
N PHE A 240 35.47 -4.39 65.34
CA PHE A 240 36.50 -4.99 66.19
C PHE A 240 37.86 -4.28 66.01
#